data_AF-A0A498NUH5-F1
#
_entry.id   AF-A0A498NUH5-F1
#
_cell.length_a   1.000
_cell.length_b   1.000
_cell.length_c   1.000
_cell.angle_alpha   90.00
_cell.angle_beta   90.00
_cell.angle_gamma   90.00
#
_symmetry.space_group_name_H-M   'P 1'
#
loop_
_entity.id
_entity.type
_entity.pdbx_description
1 polymer ?
#
loop_
_entity_poly.entity_id
_entity_poly.type
_entity_poly.pdbx_seq_one_letter_code
_entity_poly.pdbx_strand_id
1 'polypeptide(L)' 'MEPRTAKRELHQRVFVNRSLTLENIKCYGFDMDYTLAVYKSPAYESLGFELLRDRLVSIGYPHELLGYTYDPTFPTR' A
#
# COMPACT_ATOMS: atom_id res chain seq x y z
N MET A 1 -17.51 -7.33 -37.82
CA MET A 1 -16.26 -7.91 -37.29
C MET A 1 -16.27 -7.68 -35.79
N GLU A 2 -16.52 -8.73 -35.00
CA GLU A 2 -16.36 -8.67 -33.54
C GLU A 2 -14.88 -8.39 -33.22
N PRO A 3 -14.54 -7.34 -32.46
CA PRO A 3 -13.17 -7.16 -32.02
C PRO A 3 -12.85 -8.29 -31.03
N ARG A 4 -11.98 -9.23 -31.44
CA ARG A 4 -11.34 -10.17 -30.53
C ARG A 4 -10.53 -9.35 -29.54
N THR A 5 -11.14 -9.04 -28.40
CA THR A 5 -10.46 -8.30 -27.34
C THR A 5 -9.38 -9.23 -26.81
N ALA A 6 -8.12 -8.92 -27.12
CA ALA A 6 -6.98 -9.63 -26.53
C ALA A 6 -7.18 -9.66 -25.01
N LYS A 7 -7.06 -10.84 -24.40
CA LYS A 7 -7.17 -10.98 -22.94
C LYS A 7 -6.10 -10.09 -22.32
N ARG A 8 -6.51 -9.01 -21.65
CA ARG A 8 -5.59 -8.13 -20.91
C ARG A 8 -4.85 -8.91 -19.83
N GLU A 9 -3.60 -8.54 -19.59
CA GLU A 9 -2.77 -9.07 -18.51
C GLU A 9 -3.48 -8.93 -17.16
N LEU A 10 -3.30 -9.91 -16.27
CA LEU A 10 -4.00 -9.93 -14.97
C LEU A 10 -3.73 -8.67 -14.14
N HIS A 11 -2.50 -8.15 -14.16
CA HIS A 11 -2.09 -6.97 -13.41
C HIS A 11 -2.69 -5.65 -13.93
N GLN A 12 -3.36 -5.66 -15.10
CA GLN A 12 -4.00 -4.48 -15.71
C GLN A 12 -5.53 -4.50 -15.59
N ARG A 13 -6.09 -5.48 -14.86
CA ARG A 13 -7.54 -5.64 -14.72
C ARG A 13 -8.07 -4.94 -13.48
N VAL A 14 -9.30 -4.43 -13.60
CA VAL A 14 -10.14 -4.06 -12.46
C VAL A 14 -11.07 -5.23 -12.15
N PHE A 15 -11.02 -5.74 -10.92
CA PHE A 15 -11.85 -6.87 -10.49
C PHE A 15 -13.24 -6.39 -10.06
N VAL A 16 -14.26 -7.24 -10.26
CA VAL A 16 -15.68 -6.90 -10.03
C VAL A 16 -16.28 -7.89 -9.02
N ASN A 17 -16.63 -7.40 -7.83
CA ASN A 17 -17.38 -8.18 -6.84
C ASN A 17 -18.89 -7.99 -6.97
N ARG A 18 -19.33 -6.79 -7.40
CA ARG A 18 -20.73 -6.41 -7.65
C ARG A 18 -20.79 -5.61 -8.94
N SER A 19 -21.79 -5.87 -9.77
CA SER A 19 -21.98 -5.15 -11.03
C SER A 19 -22.11 -3.64 -10.77
N LEU A 20 -21.36 -2.84 -11.53
CA LEU A 20 -21.37 -1.38 -11.43
C LEU A 20 -21.40 -0.76 -12.85
N THR A 21 -22.43 0.01 -13.14
CA THR A 21 -22.60 0.71 -14.42
C THR A 21 -21.93 2.09 -14.34
N LEU A 22 -20.72 2.22 -14.88
CA LEU A 22 -19.90 3.43 -14.76
C LEU A 22 -20.56 4.69 -15.34
N GLU A 23 -21.44 4.57 -16.34
CA GLU A 23 -22.18 5.70 -16.92
C GLU A 23 -23.05 6.47 -15.89
N ASN A 24 -23.48 5.79 -14.83
CA ASN A 24 -24.28 6.39 -13.76
C ASN A 24 -23.44 7.18 -12.73
N ILE A 25 -22.10 7.05 -12.75
CA ILE A 25 -21.21 7.72 -11.80
C ILE A 25 -20.91 9.14 -12.29
N LYS A 26 -21.22 10.15 -11.47
CA LYS A 26 -21.04 11.57 -11.81
C LYS A 26 -19.87 12.25 -11.09
N CYS A 27 -19.39 11.64 -10.01
CA CYS A 27 -18.28 12.15 -9.21
C CYS A 27 -17.28 11.02 -8.96
N TYR A 28 -15.98 11.33 -9.05
CA TYR A 28 -14.88 10.42 -8.76
C TYR A 28 -14.06 11.03 -7.63
N GLY A 29 -14.20 10.46 -6.43
CA GLY A 29 -13.40 10.85 -5.27
C GLY A 29 -12.12 10.04 -5.20
N PHE A 30 -11.03 10.68 -4.77
CA PHE A 30 -9.74 10.03 -4.56
C PHE A 30 -9.26 10.32 -3.14
N ASP A 31 -8.75 9.29 -2.48
CA ASP A 31 -7.88 9.45 -1.32
C ASP A 31 -6.43 9.66 -1.79
N MET A 32 -5.55 10.15 -0.91
CA MET A 32 -4.17 10.46 -1.27
C MET A 32 -3.22 9.30 -0.98
N ASP A 33 -3.01 8.97 0.30
CA ASP A 33 -1.97 8.06 0.75
C ASP A 33 -2.32 6.61 0.41
N TYR A 34 -1.37 5.86 -0.17
CA TYR A 34 -1.56 4.52 -0.72
C TYR A 34 -2.65 4.39 -1.82
N THR A 35 -3.26 5.48 -2.27
CA THR A 35 -4.21 5.53 -3.39
C THR A 35 -3.61 6.24 -4.60
N LEU A 36 -3.38 7.56 -4.49
CA LEU A 36 -2.67 8.33 -5.51
C LEU A 36 -1.16 8.31 -5.28
N ALA A 37 -0.75 8.45 -4.01
CA ALA A 37 0.64 8.40 -3.57
C ALA A 37 0.96 7.00 -3.01
N VAL A 38 1.35 6.09 -3.90
CA VAL A 38 1.83 4.75 -3.49
C VAL A 38 3.28 4.85 -3.04
N TYR A 39 3.52 4.70 -1.75
CA TYR A 39 4.87 4.68 -1.20
C TYR A 39 5.65 3.45 -1.63
N LYS A 40 6.96 3.62 -1.81
CA LYS A 40 7.85 2.54 -2.25
C LYS A 40 8.16 1.59 -1.10
N SER A 41 7.75 0.33 -1.25
CA SER A 41 8.13 -0.75 -0.34
C SER A 41 9.52 -1.30 -0.69
N PRO A 42 10.38 -1.64 0.30
CA PRO A 42 10.16 -1.55 1.74
C PRO A 42 10.61 -0.21 2.37
N ALA A 43 11.04 0.76 1.57
CA ALA A 43 11.73 1.96 2.06
C ALA A 43 10.87 2.82 3.00
N TYR A 44 9.58 2.97 2.71
CA TYR A 44 8.68 3.78 3.53
C TYR A 44 8.39 3.09 4.88
N GLU A 45 8.17 1.78 4.87
CA GLU A 45 7.94 0.97 6.07
C GLU A 45 9.19 0.94 6.95
N SER A 46 10.38 0.78 6.38
CA SER A 46 11.65 0.84 7.12
C SER A 46 11.84 2.19 7.81
N LEU A 47 11.56 3.30 7.12
CA LEU A 47 11.66 4.64 7.71
C LEU A 47 10.68 4.80 8.88
N GLY A 48 9.42 4.38 8.71
CA GLY A 48 8.42 4.42 9.78
C GLY A 48 8.84 3.59 10.99
N PHE A 49 9.42 2.40 10.76
CA PHE A 49 9.93 1.53 11.82
C PHE A 49 11.07 2.19 12.61
N GLU A 50 12.06 2.76 11.92
CA GLU A 50 13.19 3.45 12.54
C GLU A 50 12.74 4.64 13.40
N LEU A 51 11.87 5.50 12.86
CA LEU A 51 11.35 6.66 13.59
C LEU A 51 10.56 6.25 14.84
N LEU A 52 9.75 5.18 14.73
CA LEU A 52 8.98 4.69 15.87
C LEU A 52 9.88 4.06 16.93
N ARG A 53 10.85 3.23 16.53
CA ARG A 53 11.86 2.63 17.40
C ARG A 53 12.60 3.71 18.19
N ASP A 54 13.11 4.73 17.51
CA ASP A 54 13.86 5.82 18.13
C ASP A 54 12.97 6.63 19.07
N ARG A 55 11.70 6.86 18.69
CA ARG A 55 10.73 7.53 19.56
C ARG A 55 10.47 6.73 20.83
N LEU A 56 10.31 5.41 20.76
CA LEU A 56 10.09 4.56 21.92
C LEU A 56 11.25 4.64 22.91
N VAL A 57 12.48 4.54 22.42
CA VAL A 57 13.68 4.69 23.27
C VAL A 57 13.72 6.07 23.91
N SER A 58 13.38 7.13 23.17
CA SER A 58 13.36 8.51 23.70
C SER A 58 12.36 8.72 24.86
N ILE A 59 11.33 7.89 24.99
CA ILE A 59 10.32 7.97 26.06
C ILE A 59 10.56 6.95 27.19
N GLY A 60 11.69 6.25 27.18
CA GLY A 60 12.13 5.38 28.28
C GLY A 60 12.08 3.88 28.00
N TYR A 61 11.86 3.45 26.75
CA TYR A 61 11.99 2.03 26.40
C TYR A 61 13.47 1.58 26.38
N PRO A 62 13.73 0.27 26.51
CA PRO A 62 15.10 -0.27 26.56
C PRO A 62 15.92 0.06 25.31
N HIS A 63 17.21 0.33 25.48
CA HIS A 63 18.10 0.76 24.39
C HIS A 63 18.41 -0.38 23.39
N GLU A 64 18.20 -1.62 23.79
CA GLU A 64 18.32 -2.82 22.95
C GLU A 64 17.44 -2.75 21.70
N LEU A 65 16.33 -1.99 21.76
CA LEU A 65 15.46 -1.76 20.61
C LEU A 65 16.19 -1.13 19.43
N LEU A 66 17.22 -0.31 19.66
CA LEU A 66 18.03 0.33 18.59
C LEU A 66 18.75 -0.70 17.71
N GLY A 67 18.94 -1.93 18.21
CA GLY A 67 19.51 -3.04 17.44
C GLY A 67 18.56 -3.68 16.44
N TYR A 68 17.26 -3.33 16.46
CA TYR A 68 16.29 -3.89 15.54
C TYR A 68 16.25 -3.16 14.20
N THR A 69 16.09 -3.96 13.15
CA THR A 69 15.86 -3.52 11.77
C THR A 69 14.55 -4.08 11.25
N TYR A 70 13.87 -3.33 10.39
CA TYR A 70 12.63 -3.78 9.77
C TYR A 70 12.87 -4.98 8.84
N ASP A 71 12.10 -6.05 9.03
CA ASP A 71 12.06 -7.22 8.15
C ASP A 71 10.74 -7.21 7.35
N PRO A 72 10.77 -6.91 6.03
CA PRO A 72 9.57 -6.87 5.21
C PRO A 72 8.96 -8.24 4.94
N THR A 73 9.66 -9.33 5.27
CA THR A 73 9.19 -10.70 5.02
C THR A 73 8.33 -11.26 6.16
N PHE A 74 8.37 -10.61 7.32
CA PHE A 74 7.63 -11.03 8.51
C PHE A 74 6.15 -10.62 8.50
N PRO A 75 5.77 -9.33 8.32
CA PRO A 75 4.38 -8.92 8.44
C PRO A 75 3.56 -9.24 7.18
N THR A 76 2.30 -9.64 7.39
CA THR A 76 1.25 -9.66 6.36
C THR A 76 0.13 -8.71 6.77
N ARG A 77 -0.46 -7.99 5.81
CA ARG A 77 -1.56 -7.04 6.05
C ARG A 77 -2.91 -7.74 6.16
#